data_AF-A0ABD4K2M7-F1
#
_entry.id   AF-A0ABD4K2M7-F1
#
_cell.length_a   1.000
_cell.length_b   1.000
_cell.length_c   1.000
_cell.angle_alpha   90.00
_cell.angle_beta   90.00
_cell.angle_gamma   90.00
#
_symmetry.space_group_name_H-M   'P 1'
#
loop_
_entity.id
_entity.type
_entity.pdbx_description
1 polymer ?
#
loop_
_entity_poly.entity_id
_entity_poly.type
_entity_poly.pdbx_seq_one_letter_code
_entity_poly.pdbx_strand_id
1 'polypeptide(L)'
;MMAAINIKIDDNLKDTGDAILRELGLNATQYITLCWQYLAQHRKLPFMTETKILTASDLTMTIATQFRDVLNQLHKIRDMLNSEGTDFSELSAAKQALSRLAADIQQNGWRLESMPEDLDASTPARRMLPRINYYLTGCDFALSDLPAELPVPTRIENEFGISLKAFETEFARLQSVLTDTGLLARPAPAREFVYRGENVTVSVVQPEDYQHGAWLVRMQAKSVVRENALEDAALTFPALEGRVFLPGTVYGKAVRNSLTGKYEMGFCFLSGITEFHMYSSGHEEEGNPISPDQVASRLSACVDQYVLKSLQSISGN
;
A
#
# COMPACT_ATOMS: atom_id res chain seq x y z
N MET A 1 32.72 -28.86 -32.64
CA MET A 1 31.42 -28.73 -33.33
C MET A 1 30.76 -27.47 -32.80
N MET A 2 30.48 -26.46 -33.63
CA MET A 2 29.80 -25.23 -33.17
C MET A 2 28.28 -25.42 -33.34
N ALA A 3 27.54 -25.30 -32.25
CA ALA A 3 26.08 -25.30 -32.28
C ALA A 3 25.58 -23.86 -32.46
N ALA A 4 24.56 -23.67 -33.29
CA ALA A 4 23.90 -22.38 -33.48
C ALA A 4 22.67 -22.28 -32.58
N ILE A 5 22.44 -21.11 -31.98
CA ILE A 5 21.25 -20.81 -31.16
C ILE A 5 20.47 -19.71 -31.89
N ASN A 6 19.22 -19.99 -32.25
CA ASN A 6 18.30 -19.01 -32.84
C ASN A 6 17.33 -18.51 -31.77
N ILE A 7 17.34 -17.21 -31.50
CA ILE A 7 16.50 -16.56 -30.48
C ILE A 7 15.53 -15.61 -31.18
N LYS A 8 14.24 -15.69 -30.85
CA LYS A 8 13.24 -14.68 -31.22
C LYS A 8 13.01 -13.79 -30.02
N ILE A 9 13.09 -12.48 -30.22
CA ILE A 9 12.94 -11.45 -29.20
C ILE A 9 12.17 -10.27 -29.81
N ASP A 10 11.53 -9.47 -28.97
CA ASP A 10 10.90 -8.21 -29.39
C ASP A 10 11.93 -7.21 -29.93
N ASP A 11 11.58 -6.47 -30.98
CA ASP A 11 12.50 -5.56 -31.67
C ASP A 11 12.94 -4.38 -30.78
N ASN A 12 12.02 -3.81 -30.00
CA ASN A 12 12.33 -2.70 -29.09
C ASN A 12 13.24 -3.17 -27.94
N LEU A 13 12.96 -4.36 -27.40
CA LEU A 13 13.79 -4.97 -26.37
C LEU A 13 15.20 -5.28 -26.90
N LYS A 14 15.31 -5.78 -28.13
CA LYS A 14 16.58 -6.08 -28.79
C LYS A 14 17.43 -4.82 -28.95
N ASP A 15 16.85 -3.75 -29.48
CA ASP A 15 17.60 -2.53 -29.79
C ASP A 15 18.04 -1.81 -28.51
N THR A 16 17.19 -1.78 -27.49
CA THR A 16 17.54 -1.27 -26.15
C THR A 16 18.67 -2.11 -25.52
N GLY A 17 18.57 -3.44 -25.58
CA GLY A 17 19.59 -4.34 -25.04
C GLY A 17 20.94 -4.22 -25.76
N ASP A 18 20.93 -4.13 -27.09
CA ASP A 18 22.14 -3.95 -27.90
C ASP A 18 22.84 -2.62 -27.61
N ALA A 19 22.09 -1.56 -27.30
CA ALA A 19 22.66 -0.27 -26.88
C ALA A 19 23.39 -0.40 -25.54
N ILE A 20 22.75 -0.99 -24.53
CA ILE A 20 23.34 -1.19 -23.19
C ILE A 20 24.56 -2.11 -23.25
N LEU A 21 24.48 -3.22 -24.00
CA LEU A 21 25.63 -4.11 -24.17
C LEU A 21 26.83 -3.38 -24.79
N ARG A 22 26.59 -2.50 -25.75
CA ARG A 22 27.64 -1.68 -26.37
C ARG A 22 28.26 -0.70 -25.38
N GLU A 23 27.47 -0.08 -24.50
CA GLU A 23 27.97 0.76 -23.40
C GLU A 23 28.87 -0.03 -22.44
N LEU A 24 28.53 -1.30 -22.20
CA LEU A 24 29.30 -2.23 -21.36
C LEU A 24 30.47 -2.90 -22.10
N GLY A 25 30.73 -2.55 -23.36
CA GLY A 25 31.83 -3.09 -24.16
C GLY A 25 31.62 -4.54 -24.62
N LEU A 26 30.39 -5.03 -24.65
CA LEU A 26 30.01 -6.38 -25.05
C LEU A 26 29.11 -6.37 -26.29
N ASN A 27 29.05 -7.49 -27.00
CA ASN A 27 28.01 -7.75 -28.00
C ASN A 27 27.08 -8.90 -27.56
N ALA A 28 25.92 -9.02 -28.22
CA ALA A 28 24.91 -10.02 -27.90
C ALA A 28 25.49 -11.45 -27.87
N THR A 29 26.31 -11.81 -28.86
CA THR A 29 26.94 -13.14 -28.94
C THR A 29 27.86 -13.42 -27.76
N GLN A 30 28.69 -12.44 -27.37
CA GLN A 30 29.59 -12.56 -26.22
C GLN A 30 28.80 -12.72 -24.92
N TYR A 31 27.78 -11.89 -24.72
CA TYR A 31 26.94 -11.93 -23.53
C TYR A 31 26.18 -13.26 -23.39
N ILE A 32 25.56 -13.76 -24.48
CA ILE A 32 24.89 -15.06 -24.52
C ILE A 32 25.90 -16.19 -24.24
N THR A 33 27.10 -16.12 -24.83
CA THR A 33 28.15 -17.12 -24.61
C THR A 33 28.55 -17.18 -23.14
N LEU A 34 28.74 -16.03 -22.48
CA LEU A 34 29.06 -15.96 -21.06
C LEU A 34 27.95 -16.59 -20.19
N CYS A 35 26.68 -16.34 -20.52
CA CYS A 35 25.55 -16.96 -19.82
C CYS A 35 25.57 -18.50 -19.94
N TRP A 36 25.87 -19.04 -21.13
CA TRP A 36 25.96 -20.48 -21.35
C TRP A 36 27.18 -21.11 -20.67
N GLN A 37 28.31 -20.41 -20.66
CA GLN A 37 29.51 -20.83 -19.93
C GLN A 37 29.23 -20.90 -18.42
N TYR A 38 28.57 -19.89 -17.87
CA TYR A 38 28.18 -19.86 -16.46
C TYR A 38 27.24 -21.04 -16.12
N LEU A 39 26.21 -21.27 -16.94
CA LEU A 39 25.29 -22.40 -16.78
C LEU A 39 26.03 -23.74 -16.76
N ALA A 40 26.95 -23.95 -17.71
CA ALA A 40 27.72 -25.19 -17.81
C ALA A 40 28.68 -25.38 -16.62
N GLN A 41 29.29 -24.30 -16.12
CA GLN A 41 30.26 -24.35 -15.03
C GLN A 41 29.61 -24.49 -13.65
N HIS A 42 28.53 -23.74 -13.39
CA HIS A 42 27.96 -23.61 -12.06
C HIS A 42 26.66 -24.40 -11.86
N ARG A 43 26.08 -24.96 -12.93
CA ARG A 43 24.79 -25.67 -12.92
C ARG A 43 23.64 -24.84 -12.29
N LYS A 44 23.76 -23.52 -12.38
CA LYS A 44 22.81 -22.53 -11.88
C LYS A 44 22.76 -21.37 -12.87
N LEU A 45 21.62 -20.69 -12.97
CA LEU A 45 21.47 -19.50 -13.80
C LEU A 45 22.25 -18.32 -13.18
N PRO A 46 22.86 -17.44 -14.02
CA PRO A 46 23.57 -16.26 -13.53
C PRO A 46 22.63 -15.17 -13.00
N PHE A 47 21.34 -15.21 -13.39
CA PHE A 47 20.29 -14.32 -12.89
C PHE A 47 19.13 -15.13 -12.30
N MET A 48 18.34 -14.52 -11.44
CA MET A 48 17.14 -15.15 -10.86
C MET A 48 16.17 -15.57 -11.98
N THR A 49 15.58 -16.75 -11.81
CA THR A 49 14.65 -17.46 -12.71
C THR A 49 13.33 -16.76 -13.00
N GLU A 50 13.17 -15.50 -12.60
CA GLU A 50 11.90 -14.81 -12.74
C GLU A 50 11.67 -14.45 -14.22
N THR A 51 10.71 -15.12 -14.84
CA THR A 51 10.27 -14.91 -16.23
C THR A 51 9.46 -13.62 -16.42
N LYS A 52 9.31 -12.82 -15.36
CA LYS A 52 8.55 -11.57 -15.34
C LYS A 52 9.47 -10.44 -14.88
N ILE A 53 9.45 -9.33 -15.62
CA ILE A 53 10.02 -8.06 -15.14
C ILE A 53 9.12 -7.61 -13.98
N LEU A 54 9.65 -7.64 -12.75
CA LEU A 54 8.94 -7.12 -11.59
C LEU A 54 8.99 -5.60 -11.60
N THR A 55 7.83 -4.97 -11.45
CA THR A 55 7.71 -3.53 -11.25
C THR A 55 7.93 -3.16 -9.78
N ALA A 56 8.12 -1.87 -9.49
CA ALA A 56 8.17 -1.37 -8.12
C ALA A 56 6.87 -1.70 -7.35
N SER A 57 5.72 -1.63 -8.03
CA SER A 57 4.43 -2.04 -7.49
C SER A 57 4.35 -3.55 -7.18
N ASP A 58 4.85 -4.42 -8.06
CA ASP A 58 4.91 -5.88 -7.81
C ASP A 58 5.76 -6.19 -6.57
N LEU A 59 6.95 -5.58 -6.46
CA LEU A 59 7.85 -5.76 -5.31
C LEU A 59 7.25 -5.21 -4.01
N THR A 60 6.60 -4.05 -4.07
CA THR A 60 5.91 -3.46 -2.91
C THR A 60 4.81 -4.39 -2.40
N MET A 61 4.01 -4.97 -3.29
CA MET A 61 2.98 -5.95 -2.94
C MET A 61 3.57 -7.25 -2.40
N THR A 62 4.69 -7.69 -2.96
CA THR A 62 5.42 -8.86 -2.48
C THR A 62 5.90 -8.64 -1.04
N ILE A 63 6.56 -7.51 -0.77
CA ILE A 63 7.04 -7.16 0.57
C ILE A 63 5.87 -7.00 1.55
N ALA A 64 4.77 -6.36 1.14
CA ALA A 64 3.58 -6.23 1.99
C ALA A 64 2.97 -7.60 2.37
N THR A 65 2.99 -8.55 1.45
CA THR A 65 2.57 -9.94 1.72
C THR A 65 3.55 -10.63 2.67
N GLN A 66 4.85 -10.45 2.48
CA GLN A 66 5.87 -10.99 3.40
C GLN A 66 5.72 -10.41 4.82
N PHE A 67 5.36 -9.14 4.97
CA PHE A 67 5.05 -8.56 6.28
C PHE A 67 3.82 -9.19 6.94
N ARG A 68 2.81 -9.64 6.16
CA ARG A 68 1.69 -10.44 6.71
C ARG A 68 2.19 -11.75 7.28
N ASP A 69 3.06 -12.46 6.55
CA ASP A 69 3.60 -13.74 6.98
C ASP A 69 4.45 -13.58 8.25
N VAL A 70 5.26 -12.52 8.30
CA VAL A 70 5.99 -12.11 9.51
C VAL A 70 5.05 -11.84 10.67
N LEU A 71 3.94 -11.10 10.46
CA LEU A 71 2.98 -10.82 11.54
C LEU A 71 2.42 -12.11 12.13
N ASN A 72 2.01 -13.04 11.28
CA ASN A 72 1.48 -14.34 11.71
C ASN A 72 2.53 -15.11 12.53
N GLN A 73 3.79 -15.06 12.10
CA GLN A 73 4.89 -15.70 12.81
C GLN A 73 5.20 -15.03 14.16
N LEU A 74 5.13 -13.69 14.23
CA LEU A 74 5.30 -12.95 15.48
C LEU A 74 4.17 -13.24 16.47
N HIS A 75 2.93 -13.35 15.99
CA HIS A 75 1.79 -13.78 16.82
C HIS A 75 1.99 -15.19 17.35
N LYS A 76 2.44 -16.12 16.51
CA LYS A 76 2.79 -17.48 16.96
C LYS A 76 3.84 -17.44 18.06
N ILE A 77 4.90 -16.65 17.91
CA ILE A 77 5.94 -16.51 18.94
C ILE A 77 5.35 -15.92 20.23
N ARG A 78 4.52 -14.88 20.14
CA ARG A 78 3.84 -14.29 21.31
C ARG A 78 3.02 -15.35 22.06
N ASP A 79 2.24 -16.14 21.32
CA ASP A 79 1.36 -17.15 21.92
C ASP A 79 2.18 -18.28 22.58
N MET A 80 3.32 -18.62 22.00
CA MET A 80 4.30 -19.56 22.58
C MET A 80 4.95 -19.04 23.86
N LEU A 81 5.29 -17.74 23.93
CA LEU A 81 5.84 -17.12 25.14
C LEU A 81 4.81 -17.13 26.30
N ASN A 82 3.52 -17.01 25.99
CA ASN A 82 2.44 -16.98 26.98
C ASN A 82 1.93 -18.39 27.40
N SER A 83 2.44 -19.47 26.80
CA SER A 83 1.95 -20.82 27.02
C SER A 83 2.81 -21.59 28.04
N GLU A 84 2.18 -22.17 29.07
CA GLU A 84 2.88 -22.92 30.14
C GLU A 84 3.43 -24.30 29.70
N GLY A 85 3.32 -24.67 28.42
CA GLY A 85 3.72 -25.99 27.91
C GLY A 85 4.58 -25.99 26.65
N THR A 86 5.07 -24.84 26.21
CA THR A 86 5.91 -24.74 25.01
C THR A 86 7.33 -25.27 25.26
N ASP A 87 7.87 -26.05 24.32
CA ASP A 87 9.28 -26.45 24.35
C ASP A 87 10.18 -25.33 23.79
N PHE A 88 11.32 -25.09 24.43
CA PHE A 88 12.32 -24.13 23.96
C PHE A 88 12.80 -24.46 22.53
N SER A 89 12.86 -25.75 22.18
CA SER A 89 13.23 -26.17 20.82
C SER A 89 12.25 -25.65 19.76
N GLU A 90 10.96 -25.64 20.07
CA GLU A 90 9.92 -25.11 19.20
C GLU A 90 10.02 -23.58 19.08
N LEU A 91 10.25 -22.88 20.20
CA LEU A 91 10.43 -21.43 20.21
C LEU A 91 11.64 -21.01 19.37
N SER A 92 12.76 -21.74 19.51
CA SER A 92 13.97 -21.55 18.71
C SER A 92 13.71 -21.77 17.22
N ALA A 93 12.97 -22.82 16.86
CA ALA A 93 12.56 -23.08 15.48
C ALA A 93 11.67 -21.96 14.93
N ALA A 94 10.75 -21.43 15.74
CA ALA A 94 9.88 -20.31 15.38
C ALA A 94 10.69 -19.02 15.14
N LYS A 95 11.70 -18.73 15.98
CA LYS A 95 12.62 -17.61 15.78
C LYS A 95 13.44 -17.77 14.50
N GLN A 96 13.98 -18.97 14.23
CA GLN A 96 14.69 -19.22 12.97
C GLN A 96 13.82 -19.00 11.74
N ALA A 97 12.54 -19.38 11.79
CA ALA A 97 11.59 -19.11 10.71
C ALA A 97 11.37 -17.59 10.53
N LEU A 98 11.26 -16.82 11.63
CA LEU A 98 11.17 -15.37 11.59
C LEU A 98 12.39 -14.74 10.90
N SER A 99 13.61 -15.17 11.25
CA SER A 99 14.84 -14.65 10.64
C SER A 99 14.92 -14.95 9.13
N ARG A 100 14.39 -16.10 8.68
CA ARG A 100 14.30 -16.41 7.24
C ARG A 100 13.34 -15.46 6.52
N LEU A 101 12.15 -15.25 7.08
CA LEU A 101 11.17 -14.30 6.50
C LEU A 101 11.74 -12.87 6.44
N ALA A 102 12.46 -12.44 7.48
CA ALA A 102 13.12 -11.13 7.50
C ALA A 102 14.20 -11.01 6.41
N ALA A 103 14.99 -12.06 6.17
CA ALA A 103 15.98 -12.08 5.10
C ALA A 103 15.33 -11.99 3.72
N ASP A 104 14.21 -12.68 3.50
CA ASP A 104 13.48 -12.62 2.23
C ASP A 104 12.90 -11.21 1.97
N ILE A 105 12.47 -10.51 3.02
CA ILE A 105 12.04 -9.10 2.94
C ILE A 105 13.22 -8.20 2.56
N GLN A 106 14.37 -8.36 3.21
CA GLN A 106 15.57 -7.57 2.91
C GLN A 106 16.03 -7.75 1.46
N GLN A 107 16.01 -8.99 0.96
CA GLN A 107 16.36 -9.29 -0.42
C GLN A 107 15.46 -8.55 -1.42
N ASN A 108 14.14 -8.55 -1.21
CA ASN A 108 13.22 -7.81 -2.06
C ASN A 108 13.31 -6.29 -1.85
N GLY A 109 13.63 -5.85 -0.62
CA GLY A 109 13.90 -4.44 -0.30
C GLY A 109 15.06 -3.88 -1.11
N TRP A 110 16.20 -4.58 -1.18
CA TRP A 110 17.33 -4.15 -2.01
C TRP A 110 17.00 -4.09 -3.49
N ARG A 111 16.21 -5.05 -3.99
CA ARG A 111 15.72 -5.02 -5.38
C ARG A 111 14.85 -3.79 -5.62
N LEU A 112 13.97 -3.45 -4.67
CA LEU A 112 13.09 -2.29 -4.76
C LEU A 112 13.86 -0.96 -4.75
N GLU A 113 14.91 -0.86 -3.93
CA GLU A 113 15.79 0.31 -3.88
C GLU A 113 16.58 0.51 -5.19
N SER A 114 16.86 -0.57 -5.93
CA SER A 114 17.52 -0.49 -7.24
C SER A 114 16.61 -0.09 -8.39
N MET A 115 15.29 0.02 -8.16
CA MET A 115 14.32 0.43 -9.17
C MET A 115 14.35 1.95 -9.37
N PRO A 116 14.06 2.45 -10.59
CA PRO A 116 13.92 3.88 -10.82
C PRO A 116 12.85 4.51 -9.91
N GLU A 117 13.08 5.75 -9.49
CA GLU A 117 12.14 6.55 -8.71
C GLU A 117 10.97 7.04 -9.58
N ASP A 118 10.20 6.11 -10.14
CA ASP A 118 8.96 6.45 -10.82
C ASP A 118 7.87 6.74 -9.78
N LEU A 119 7.19 7.88 -9.92
CA LEU A 119 6.03 8.21 -9.10
C LEU A 119 4.84 7.34 -9.54
N ASP A 120 4.71 6.17 -8.93
CA ASP A 120 3.59 5.25 -9.14
C ASP A 120 2.66 5.16 -7.91
N ALA A 121 1.54 4.45 -8.05
CA ALA A 121 0.57 4.20 -6.98
C ALA A 121 1.16 3.48 -5.76
N SER A 122 2.33 2.84 -5.89
CA SER A 122 3.02 2.19 -4.78
C SER A 122 3.87 3.14 -3.95
N THR A 123 4.19 4.34 -4.44
CA THR A 123 5.08 5.30 -3.77
C THR A 123 4.71 5.60 -2.32
N PRO A 124 3.43 5.86 -1.95
CA PRO A 124 3.06 6.05 -0.55
C PRO A 124 3.34 4.82 0.32
N ALA A 125 3.06 3.62 -0.20
CA ALA A 125 3.33 2.36 0.49
C ALA A 125 4.84 2.08 0.62
N ARG A 126 5.64 2.35 -0.43
CA ARG A 126 7.10 2.21 -0.42
C ARG A 126 7.76 3.00 0.70
N ARG A 127 7.31 4.23 0.94
CA ARG A 127 7.82 5.09 2.02
C ARG A 127 7.58 4.53 3.43
N MET A 128 6.62 3.62 3.58
CA MET A 128 6.30 3.01 4.88
C MET A 128 7.14 1.76 5.17
N LEU A 129 7.63 1.06 4.15
CA LEU A 129 8.33 -0.22 4.30
C LEU A 129 9.54 -0.14 5.26
N PRO A 130 10.42 0.88 5.19
CA PRO A 130 11.56 0.97 6.09
C PRO A 130 11.16 1.08 7.57
N ARG A 131 10.07 1.80 7.85
CA ARG A 131 9.56 1.97 9.22
C ARG A 131 8.97 0.69 9.78
N ILE A 132 8.26 -0.09 8.95
CA ILE A 132 7.74 -1.41 9.35
C ILE A 132 8.91 -2.37 9.60
N ASN A 133 9.91 -2.35 8.71
CA ASN A 133 11.11 -3.16 8.85
C ASN A 133 11.90 -2.82 10.14
N TYR A 134 11.95 -1.53 10.52
CA TYR A 134 12.54 -1.12 11.80
C TYR A 134 11.86 -1.79 13.00
N TYR A 135 10.52 -1.85 13.04
CA TYR A 135 9.81 -2.53 14.13
C TYR A 135 9.94 -4.06 14.08
N LEU A 136 10.08 -4.65 12.89
CA LEU A 136 10.45 -6.05 12.74
C LEU A 136 11.82 -6.34 13.35
N THR A 137 12.83 -5.52 13.03
CA THR A 137 14.17 -5.64 13.64
C THR A 137 14.09 -5.47 15.16
N GLY A 138 13.23 -4.58 15.68
CA GLY A 138 12.98 -4.47 17.12
C GLY A 138 12.43 -5.75 17.74
N CYS A 139 11.51 -6.45 17.06
CA CYS A 139 11.01 -7.74 17.51
C CYS A 139 12.11 -8.81 17.51
N ASP A 140 12.89 -8.91 16.43
CA ASP A 140 13.99 -9.89 16.32
C ASP A 140 15.10 -9.63 17.35
N PHE A 141 15.42 -8.35 17.60
CA PHE A 141 16.37 -7.93 18.62
C PHE A 141 15.90 -8.28 20.04
N ALA A 142 14.64 -8.02 20.38
CA ALA A 142 14.10 -8.42 21.69
C ALA A 142 14.23 -9.94 21.91
N LEU A 143 14.11 -10.73 20.84
CA LEU A 143 14.27 -12.18 20.86
C LEU A 143 15.74 -12.65 20.70
N SER A 144 16.72 -11.76 20.54
CA SER A 144 18.11 -12.16 20.27
C SER A 144 18.69 -12.97 21.43
N ASP A 145 18.40 -12.52 22.65
CA ASP A 145 19.01 -12.97 23.91
C ASP A 145 18.09 -13.95 24.67
N LEU A 146 17.40 -14.83 23.94
CA LEU A 146 16.54 -15.84 24.55
C LEU A 146 17.37 -16.81 25.42
N PRO A 147 17.07 -16.94 26.73
CA PRO A 147 17.70 -17.95 27.57
C PRO A 147 17.25 -19.35 27.16
N ALA A 148 18.08 -20.37 27.37
CA ALA A 148 17.80 -21.76 27.01
C ALA A 148 16.74 -22.45 27.90
N GLU A 149 15.95 -21.67 28.63
CA GLU A 149 14.94 -22.14 29.59
C GLU A 149 13.71 -21.23 29.53
N LEU A 150 12.54 -21.81 29.75
CA LEU A 150 11.26 -21.11 29.86
C LEU A 150 10.77 -21.13 31.33
N PRO A 151 10.02 -20.12 31.78
CA PRO A 151 9.55 -18.94 31.03
C PRO A 151 10.67 -17.93 30.77
N VAL A 152 10.55 -17.14 29.71
CA VAL A 152 11.54 -16.10 29.42
C VAL A 152 11.43 -14.95 30.43
N PRO A 153 12.50 -14.17 30.67
CA PRO A 153 12.44 -12.98 31.49
C PRO A 153 11.36 -12.01 31.03
N THR A 154 10.55 -11.49 31.96
CA THR A 154 9.48 -10.52 31.69
C THR A 154 9.96 -9.28 30.91
N ARG A 155 11.24 -8.93 31.03
CA ARG A 155 11.85 -7.87 30.22
C ARG A 155 11.79 -8.18 28.72
N ILE A 156 12.14 -9.40 28.32
CA ILE A 156 12.12 -9.85 26.92
C ILE A 156 10.69 -9.82 26.39
N GLU A 157 9.73 -10.34 27.17
CA GLU A 157 8.30 -10.34 26.79
C GLU A 157 7.78 -8.92 26.57
N ASN A 158 8.13 -7.99 27.45
CA ASN A 158 7.72 -6.59 27.36
C ASN A 158 8.36 -5.88 26.15
N GLU A 159 9.68 -6.02 25.95
CA GLU A 159 10.39 -5.40 24.83
C GLU A 159 9.88 -5.93 23.48
N PHE A 160 9.64 -7.25 23.41
CA PHE A 160 9.01 -7.89 22.26
C PHE A 160 7.58 -7.38 22.04
N GLY A 161 6.75 -7.35 23.09
CA GLY A 161 5.36 -6.91 23.01
C GLY A 161 5.19 -5.45 22.57
N ILE A 162 6.06 -4.55 23.03
CA ILE A 162 6.09 -3.15 22.59
C ILE A 162 6.41 -3.05 21.09
N SER A 163 7.45 -3.78 20.64
CA SER A 163 7.88 -3.79 19.25
C SER A 163 6.81 -4.41 18.33
N LEU A 164 6.19 -5.50 18.77
CA LEU A 164 5.09 -6.16 18.06
C LEU A 164 3.90 -5.23 17.88
N LYS A 165 3.48 -4.51 18.93
CA LYS A 165 2.37 -3.56 18.84
C LYS A 165 2.66 -2.40 17.88
N ALA A 166 3.90 -1.92 17.86
CA ALA A 166 4.33 -0.89 16.93
C ALA A 166 4.34 -1.41 15.48
N PHE A 167 4.82 -2.64 15.27
CA PHE A 167 4.77 -3.32 13.98
C PHE A 167 3.32 -3.49 13.48
N GLU A 168 2.42 -4.00 14.33
CA GLU A 168 0.98 -4.15 14.02
C GLU A 168 0.36 -2.82 13.58
N THR A 169 0.68 -1.74 14.29
CA THR A 169 0.15 -0.40 14.00
C THR A 169 0.58 0.11 12.63
N GLU A 170 1.88 0.05 12.32
CA GLU A 170 2.37 0.52 11.02
C GLU A 170 1.95 -0.40 9.87
N PHE A 171 1.89 -1.71 10.11
CA PHE A 171 1.42 -2.66 9.12
C PHE A 171 -0.06 -2.45 8.79
N ALA A 172 -0.92 -2.20 9.78
CA ALA A 172 -2.32 -1.84 9.55
C ALA A 172 -2.45 -0.55 8.72
N ARG A 173 -1.58 0.44 8.96
CA ARG A 173 -1.52 1.65 8.12
C ARG A 173 -1.08 1.34 6.70
N LEU A 174 -0.08 0.47 6.50
CA LEU A 174 0.34 0.04 5.16
C LEU A 174 -0.81 -0.60 4.41
N GLN A 175 -1.59 -1.45 5.06
CA GLN A 175 -2.77 -2.05 4.44
C GLN A 175 -3.81 -1.01 4.02
N SER A 176 -4.08 0.00 4.86
CA SER A 176 -4.95 1.11 4.50
C SER A 176 -4.41 1.84 3.28
N VAL A 177 -3.12 2.18 3.26
CA VAL A 177 -2.50 2.84 2.10
C VAL A 177 -2.58 1.99 0.84
N LEU A 178 -2.30 0.69 0.89
CA LEU A 178 -2.41 -0.21 -0.26
C LEU A 178 -3.86 -0.33 -0.76
N THR A 179 -4.83 -0.25 0.14
CA THR A 179 -6.26 -0.28 -0.22
C THR A 179 -6.71 1.02 -0.86
N ASP A 180 -6.26 2.15 -0.30
CA ASP A 180 -6.53 3.50 -0.79
C ASP A 180 -5.91 3.69 -2.19
N THR A 181 -4.67 3.23 -2.41
CA THR A 181 -4.00 3.32 -3.71
C THR A 181 -4.48 2.27 -4.74
N GLY A 182 -5.39 1.38 -4.35
CA GLY A 182 -5.96 0.35 -5.23
C GLY A 182 -5.04 -0.83 -5.51
N LEU A 183 -3.91 -0.94 -4.81
CA LEU A 183 -2.98 -2.07 -4.92
C LEU A 183 -3.48 -3.33 -4.19
N LEU A 184 -4.27 -3.15 -3.13
CA LEU A 184 -4.94 -4.24 -2.42
C LEU A 184 -6.44 -4.24 -2.77
N ALA A 185 -6.95 -5.42 -3.11
CA ALA A 185 -8.37 -5.62 -3.37
C ALA A 185 -9.19 -5.35 -2.11
N ARG A 186 -10.33 -4.67 -2.29
CA ARG A 186 -11.21 -4.31 -1.18
C ARG A 186 -12.10 -5.48 -0.79
N PRO A 187 -12.45 -5.59 0.50
CA PRO A 187 -13.52 -6.46 0.92
C PRO A 187 -14.82 -6.05 0.23
N ALA A 188 -15.68 -7.04 -0.04
CA ALA A 188 -16.99 -6.78 -0.62
C ALA A 188 -17.83 -5.90 0.33
N PRO A 189 -18.58 -4.91 -0.17
CA PRO A 189 -19.40 -4.07 0.67
C PRO A 189 -20.65 -4.84 1.13
N ALA A 190 -21.01 -4.72 2.41
CA ALA A 190 -22.28 -5.22 2.93
C ALA A 190 -23.47 -4.42 2.39
N ARG A 191 -23.27 -3.11 2.20
CA ARG A 191 -24.24 -2.17 1.60
C ARG A 191 -23.49 -1.18 0.71
N GLU A 192 -24.07 -0.85 -0.43
CA GLU A 192 -23.52 0.15 -1.35
C GLU A 192 -24.63 1.04 -1.91
N PHE A 193 -24.38 2.35 -1.89
CA PHE A 193 -25.18 3.36 -2.56
C PHE A 193 -24.30 4.06 -3.59
N VAL A 194 -24.74 4.10 -4.85
CA VAL A 194 -23.97 4.70 -5.94
C VAL A 194 -24.76 5.84 -6.57
N TYR A 195 -24.22 7.04 -6.48
CA TYR A 195 -24.72 8.22 -7.18
C TYR A 195 -23.80 8.58 -8.35
N ARG A 196 -24.37 8.64 -9.56
CA ARG A 196 -23.62 8.95 -10.79
C ARG A 196 -23.85 10.42 -11.19
N GLY A 197 -23.05 11.33 -10.64
CA GLY A 197 -23.07 12.76 -10.94
C GLY A 197 -22.47 13.12 -12.30
N GLU A 198 -22.39 14.41 -12.65
CA GLU A 198 -21.84 14.84 -13.94
C GLU A 198 -20.32 14.68 -14.01
N ASN A 199 -19.61 15.13 -12.97
CA ASN A 199 -18.14 15.12 -12.94
C ASN A 199 -17.56 13.89 -12.24
N VAL A 200 -18.26 13.39 -11.22
CA VAL A 200 -17.82 12.26 -10.40
C VAL A 200 -18.92 11.22 -10.21
N THR A 201 -18.51 9.97 -10.01
CA THR A 201 -19.35 8.93 -9.41
C THR A 201 -19.01 8.83 -7.94
N VAL A 202 -20.03 8.90 -7.07
CA VAL A 202 -19.88 8.81 -5.62
C VAL A 202 -20.46 7.48 -5.15
N SER A 203 -19.65 6.65 -4.51
CA SER A 203 -20.09 5.41 -3.84
C SER A 203 -19.98 5.59 -2.33
N VAL A 204 -21.06 5.32 -1.61
CA VAL A 204 -21.09 5.24 -0.16
C VAL A 204 -21.29 3.78 0.20
N VAL A 205 -20.25 3.15 0.73
CA VAL A 205 -20.23 1.72 1.04
C VAL A 205 -20.09 1.52 2.53
N GLN A 206 -20.73 0.47 3.04
CA GLN A 206 -20.47 -0.06 4.38
C GLN A 206 -19.67 -1.35 4.21
N PRO A 207 -18.34 -1.33 4.44
CA PRO A 207 -17.53 -2.54 4.53
C PRO A 207 -18.06 -3.49 5.61
N GLU A 208 -17.85 -4.80 5.46
CA GLU A 208 -18.31 -5.80 6.45
C GLU A 208 -17.69 -5.61 7.84
N ASP A 209 -16.47 -5.09 7.90
CA ASP A 209 -15.72 -4.83 9.14
C ASP A 209 -16.06 -3.49 9.79
N TYR A 210 -16.92 -2.67 9.16
CA TYR A 210 -17.33 -1.38 9.71
C TYR A 210 -18.44 -1.54 10.74
N GLN A 211 -18.33 -0.78 11.83
CA GLN A 211 -19.39 -0.67 12.82
C GLN A 211 -20.64 -0.02 12.22
N HIS A 212 -21.79 -0.29 12.84
CA HIS A 212 -23.04 0.36 12.46
C HIS A 212 -22.91 1.89 12.52
N GLY A 213 -23.30 2.58 11.45
CA GLY A 213 -23.17 4.04 11.33
C GLY A 213 -21.81 4.54 10.83
N ALA A 214 -20.86 3.64 10.54
CA ALA A 214 -19.62 3.95 9.84
C ALA A 214 -19.73 3.54 8.36
N TRP A 215 -19.22 4.39 7.49
CA TRP A 215 -19.27 4.25 6.04
C TRP A 215 -17.94 4.68 5.42
N LEU A 216 -17.60 4.09 4.28
CA LEU A 216 -16.53 4.56 3.41
C LEU A 216 -17.16 5.26 2.22
N VAL A 217 -16.68 6.45 1.91
CA VAL A 217 -17.11 7.22 0.75
C VAL A 217 -15.97 7.26 -0.25
N ARG A 218 -16.29 6.94 -1.51
CA ARG A 218 -15.37 7.00 -2.64
C ARG A 218 -15.95 7.91 -3.70
N MET A 219 -15.13 8.80 -4.24
CA MET A 219 -15.47 9.50 -5.47
C MET A 219 -14.48 9.20 -6.57
N GLN A 220 -14.99 9.00 -7.79
CA GLN A 220 -14.19 8.74 -8.98
C GLN A 220 -14.58 9.71 -10.09
N ALA A 221 -13.60 10.41 -10.66
CA ALA A 221 -13.76 11.25 -11.83
C ALA A 221 -14.21 10.44 -13.05
N LYS A 222 -15.14 10.98 -13.83
CA LYS A 222 -15.71 10.27 -14.99
C LYS A 222 -14.85 10.30 -16.26
N SER A 223 -13.87 11.19 -16.35
CA SER A 223 -12.98 11.29 -17.51
C SER A 223 -11.63 11.87 -17.12
N VAL A 224 -10.61 11.59 -17.94
CA VAL A 224 -9.24 12.11 -17.79
C VAL A 224 -9.22 13.65 -17.73
N VAL A 225 -10.08 14.31 -18.50
CA VAL A 225 -10.21 15.79 -18.46
C VAL A 225 -10.66 16.28 -17.08
N ARG A 226 -11.56 15.56 -16.41
CA ARG A 226 -12.04 15.90 -15.06
C ARG A 226 -11.03 15.51 -13.99
N GLU A 227 -10.33 14.41 -14.17
CA GLU A 227 -9.22 13.99 -13.32
C GLU A 227 -8.14 15.09 -13.26
N ASN A 228 -7.66 15.57 -14.41
CA ASN A 228 -6.65 16.64 -14.47
C ASN A 228 -7.15 17.93 -13.80
N ALA A 229 -8.44 18.26 -13.94
CA ALA A 229 -9.02 19.43 -13.28
C ALA A 229 -9.14 19.30 -11.75
N LEU A 230 -9.10 18.07 -11.24
CA LEU A 230 -9.23 17.74 -9.81
C LEU A 230 -7.90 17.38 -9.14
N GLU A 231 -6.83 17.17 -9.90
CA GLU A 231 -5.53 16.73 -9.39
C GLU A 231 -4.94 17.70 -8.34
N ASP A 232 -5.06 19.01 -8.56
CA ASP A 232 -4.64 20.03 -7.59
C ASP A 232 -5.73 20.42 -6.58
N ALA A 233 -6.92 19.85 -6.70
CA ALA A 233 -8.05 20.24 -5.87
C ALA A 233 -7.81 19.93 -4.39
N ALA A 234 -8.03 20.95 -3.56
CA ALA A 234 -8.02 20.85 -2.12
C ALA A 234 -9.41 21.27 -1.63
N LEU A 235 -10.26 20.28 -1.35
CA LEU A 235 -11.67 20.48 -1.05
C LEU A 235 -11.94 20.36 0.45
N THR A 236 -12.83 21.21 0.96
CA THR A 236 -13.36 21.06 2.32
C THR A 236 -14.50 20.05 2.32
N PHE A 237 -14.68 19.33 3.43
CA PHE A 237 -15.86 18.49 3.60
C PHE A 237 -17.11 19.36 3.74
N PRO A 238 -18.24 19.01 3.07
CA PRO A 238 -19.47 19.74 3.26
C PRO A 238 -20.00 19.54 4.69
N ALA A 239 -20.51 20.61 5.29
CA ALA A 239 -21.22 20.53 6.56
C ALA A 239 -22.59 19.87 6.33
N LEU A 240 -22.69 18.59 6.66
CA LEU A 240 -23.92 17.80 6.60
C LEU A 240 -24.36 17.48 8.02
N GLU A 241 -25.61 17.83 8.36
CA GLU A 241 -26.17 17.56 9.67
C GLU A 241 -26.14 16.05 9.97
N GLY A 242 -25.66 15.71 11.17
CA GLY A 242 -25.53 14.34 11.62
C GLY A 242 -24.42 13.52 10.95
N ARG A 243 -23.51 14.14 10.16
CA ARG A 243 -22.42 13.43 9.48
C ARG A 243 -21.05 14.05 9.79
N VAL A 244 -20.07 13.21 10.02
CA VAL A 244 -18.66 13.60 10.21
C VAL A 244 -17.80 12.86 9.21
N PHE A 245 -16.88 13.58 8.58
CA PHE A 245 -15.96 13.03 7.58
C PHE A 245 -14.52 13.06 8.06
N LEU A 246 -13.76 12.00 7.78
CA LEU A 246 -12.32 11.90 8.01
C LEU A 246 -11.64 11.40 6.73
N PRO A 247 -10.62 12.09 6.21
CA PRO A 247 -9.99 11.68 4.96
C PRO A 247 -9.34 10.30 5.08
N GLY A 248 -9.30 9.56 3.97
CA GLY A 248 -8.46 8.37 3.84
C GLY A 248 -6.98 8.76 3.95
N THR A 249 -6.13 7.78 4.27
CA THR A 249 -4.77 8.04 4.76
C THR A 249 -3.93 8.88 3.79
N VAL A 250 -4.08 8.63 2.49
CA VAL A 250 -3.34 9.36 1.43
C VAL A 250 -4.10 10.56 0.87
N TYR A 251 -5.39 10.69 1.16
CA TYR A 251 -6.27 11.70 0.57
C TYR A 251 -6.42 12.97 1.41
N GLY A 252 -5.93 12.96 2.65
CA GLY A 252 -6.00 14.12 3.55
C GLY A 252 -5.12 15.27 3.09
N LYS A 253 -5.69 16.47 3.01
CA LYS A 253 -4.96 17.71 2.68
C LYS A 253 -5.42 18.84 3.58
N ALA A 254 -4.50 19.68 4.04
CA ALA A 254 -4.85 20.90 4.77
C ALA A 254 -5.45 21.91 3.79
N VAL A 255 -6.70 22.34 4.04
CA VAL A 255 -7.44 23.24 3.16
C VAL A 255 -7.84 24.49 3.93
N ARG A 256 -7.71 25.67 3.32
CA ARG A 256 -8.20 26.90 3.91
C ARG A 256 -9.70 27.02 3.62
N ASN A 257 -10.52 26.93 4.67
CA ASN A 257 -11.97 27.08 4.56
C ASN A 257 -12.30 28.54 4.21
N SER A 258 -13.01 28.75 3.11
CA SER A 258 -13.36 30.08 2.60
C SER A 258 -14.38 30.81 3.47
N LEU A 259 -15.18 30.08 4.26
CA LEU A 259 -16.19 30.64 5.14
C LEU A 259 -15.61 31.02 6.51
N THR A 260 -14.75 30.17 7.08
CA THR A 260 -14.18 30.40 8.43
C THR A 260 -12.82 31.09 8.39
N GLY A 261 -12.15 31.09 7.22
CA GLY A 261 -10.81 31.62 7.01
C GLY A 261 -9.69 30.79 7.61
N LYS A 262 -10.01 29.69 8.32
CA LYS A 262 -9.08 28.82 9.04
C LYS A 262 -8.65 27.64 8.17
N TYR A 263 -7.49 27.06 8.51
CA TYR A 263 -7.05 25.80 7.93
C TYR A 263 -7.75 24.65 8.64
N GLU A 264 -8.41 23.80 7.86
CA GLU A 264 -9.14 22.64 8.32
C GLU A 264 -8.70 21.42 7.49
N MET A 265 -8.92 20.23 8.01
CA MET A 265 -8.61 19.00 7.27
C MET A 265 -9.67 18.81 6.18
N GLY A 266 -9.23 18.71 4.94
CA GLY A 266 -10.06 18.39 3.78
C GLY A 266 -9.52 17.19 3.02
N PHE A 267 -9.87 17.08 1.76
CA PHE A 267 -9.49 15.97 0.90
C PHE A 267 -9.01 16.44 -0.48
N CYS A 268 -8.22 15.62 -1.14
CA CYS A 268 -7.79 15.81 -2.52
C CYS A 268 -8.05 14.55 -3.37
N PHE A 269 -7.98 14.72 -4.69
CA PHE A 269 -8.02 13.61 -5.64
C PHE A 269 -6.58 13.18 -5.98
N LEU A 270 -6.36 11.88 -6.05
CA LEU A 270 -5.13 11.28 -6.57
C LEU A 270 -5.53 10.39 -7.74
N SER A 271 -5.02 10.68 -8.94
CA SER A 271 -5.37 9.96 -10.17
C SER A 271 -6.89 9.79 -10.35
N GLY A 272 -7.62 10.90 -10.17
CA GLY A 272 -9.06 10.95 -10.35
C GLY A 272 -9.89 10.26 -9.27
N ILE A 273 -9.28 9.78 -8.18
CA ILE A 273 -9.96 9.09 -7.08
C ILE A 273 -9.74 9.85 -5.76
N THR A 274 -10.76 9.91 -4.90
CA THR A 274 -10.62 10.35 -3.52
C THR A 274 -11.48 9.50 -2.59
N GLU A 275 -11.02 9.29 -1.36
CA GLU A 275 -11.68 8.43 -0.38
C GLU A 275 -11.58 8.97 1.03
N PHE A 276 -12.62 8.70 1.80
CA PHE A 276 -12.73 9.15 3.18
C PHE A 276 -13.79 8.37 3.95
N HIS A 277 -13.60 8.32 5.26
CA HIS A 277 -14.53 7.72 6.19
C HIS A 277 -15.64 8.72 6.53
N MET A 278 -16.87 8.22 6.64
CA MET A 278 -18.04 8.96 7.09
C MET A 278 -18.63 8.25 8.31
N TYR A 279 -18.94 9.01 9.35
CA TYR A 279 -19.59 8.51 10.57
C TYR A 279 -20.88 9.28 10.82
N SER A 280 -21.88 8.57 11.35
CA SER A 280 -23.04 9.20 11.97
C SER A 280 -22.64 9.94 13.26
N SER A 281 -23.18 11.13 13.46
CA SER A 281 -22.98 11.95 14.66
C SER A 281 -24.30 12.45 15.19
N GLY A 282 -24.47 12.46 16.52
CA GLY A 282 -25.65 13.03 17.19
C GLY A 282 -26.98 12.29 16.98
N HIS A 283 -27.05 11.33 16.07
CA HIS A 283 -28.24 10.54 15.72
C HIS A 283 -27.87 9.08 15.50
N GLU A 284 -28.80 8.15 15.79
CA GLU A 284 -28.71 6.78 15.28
C GLU A 284 -28.79 6.78 13.75
N GLU A 285 -28.14 5.83 13.08
CA GLU A 285 -28.04 5.82 11.59
C GLU A 285 -29.42 5.84 10.92
N GLU A 286 -30.39 5.12 11.48
CA GLU A 286 -31.76 5.03 10.97
C GLU A 286 -32.55 6.34 11.18
N GLY A 287 -32.17 7.14 12.18
CA GLY A 287 -32.75 8.44 12.50
C GLY A 287 -31.94 9.63 12.00
N ASN A 288 -30.89 9.39 11.20
CA ASN A 288 -30.03 10.46 10.71
C ASN A 288 -30.78 11.33 9.68
N PRO A 289 -30.82 12.67 9.83
CA PRO A 289 -31.56 13.55 8.92
C PRO A 289 -31.15 13.41 7.45
N ILE A 290 -29.90 13.02 7.20
CA ILE A 290 -29.35 12.85 5.85
C ILE A 290 -28.98 11.38 5.65
N SER A 291 -29.71 10.71 4.75
CA SER A 291 -29.45 9.30 4.42
C SER A 291 -28.15 9.14 3.60
N PRO A 292 -27.52 7.95 3.58
CA PRO A 292 -26.31 7.70 2.79
C PRO A 292 -26.45 8.05 1.29
N ASP A 293 -27.62 7.80 0.69
CA ASP A 293 -27.92 8.17 -0.70
C ASP A 293 -27.96 9.71 -0.90
N GLN A 294 -28.55 10.43 0.05
CA GLN A 294 -28.55 11.90 0.03
C GLN A 294 -27.14 12.45 0.23
N VAL A 295 -26.30 11.82 1.06
CA VAL A 295 -24.89 12.20 1.19
C VAL A 295 -24.18 12.09 -0.17
N ALA A 296 -24.36 10.99 -0.90
CA ALA A 296 -23.72 10.76 -2.18
C ALA A 296 -24.05 11.87 -3.20
N SER A 297 -25.32 12.27 -3.29
CA SER A 297 -25.75 13.35 -4.19
C SER A 297 -25.23 14.73 -3.77
N ARG A 298 -25.21 15.05 -2.46
CA ARG A 298 -24.69 16.32 -1.93
C ARG A 298 -23.18 16.47 -2.14
N LEU A 299 -22.44 15.37 -1.97
CA LEU A 299 -21.00 15.34 -2.23
C LEU A 299 -20.68 15.54 -3.70
N SER A 300 -21.43 14.91 -4.61
CA SER A 300 -21.30 15.17 -6.05
C SER A 300 -21.50 16.65 -6.36
N ALA A 301 -22.56 17.27 -5.82
CA ALA A 301 -22.83 18.69 -6.05
C ALA A 301 -21.70 19.62 -5.54
N CYS A 302 -21.01 19.24 -4.45
CA CYS A 302 -19.86 19.98 -3.94
C CYS A 302 -18.70 19.97 -4.94
N VAL A 303 -18.40 18.81 -5.53
CA VAL A 303 -17.37 18.69 -6.58
C VAL A 303 -17.79 19.44 -7.84
N ASP A 304 -19.06 19.36 -8.25
CA ASP A 304 -19.57 20.06 -9.41
C ASP A 304 -19.41 21.59 -9.27
N GLN A 305 -19.68 22.14 -8.08
CA GLN A 305 -19.45 23.56 -7.79
C GLN A 305 -17.97 23.96 -7.85
N TYR A 306 -17.07 23.09 -7.39
CA TYR A 306 -15.63 23.35 -7.50
C TYR A 306 -15.19 23.38 -8.96
N VAL A 307 -15.56 22.36 -9.74
CA VAL A 307 -15.19 22.26 -11.16
C VAL A 307 -15.71 23.46 -11.94
N LEU A 308 -16.94 23.91 -11.69
CA LEU A 308 -17.50 25.12 -12.30
C LEU A 308 -16.69 26.38 -11.98
N LYS A 309 -16.32 26.58 -10.70
CA LYS A 309 -15.50 27.73 -10.28
C LYS A 309 -14.10 27.70 -10.88
N SER A 310 -13.47 26.54 -10.91
CA SER A 310 -12.12 26.36 -11.48
C SER A 310 -12.12 26.66 -12.98
N LEU A 311 -13.13 26.18 -13.73
CA LEU A 311 -13.26 26.48 -15.17
C LEU A 311 -13.52 27.96 -15.46
N GLN A 312 -14.33 28.64 -14.63
CA GLN A 312 -14.58 30.09 -14.76
C GLN A 312 -13.33 30.92 -14.49
N SER A 313 -12.46 30.49 -13.57
CA SER A 313 -11.19 31.17 -13.30
C SER A 313 -10.17 31.06 -14.44
N ILE A 314 -10.26 29.98 -15.24
CA ILE A 314 -9.39 29.73 -16.40
C ILE A 314 -9.86 30.51 -17.64
N SER A 315 -11.17 30.74 -17.80
CA SER A 315 -11.73 31.53 -18.92
C SER A 315 -11.74 33.05 -18.69
N GLY A 316 -11.29 33.50 -17.51
CA GLY A 316 -11.27 34.92 -17.10
C GLY A 316 -9.88 35.58 -17.10
N ASN A 317 -8.84 34.86 -17.56
CA ASN A 317 -7.50 35.38 -17.85
C ASN A 317 -7.27 35.44 -19.37
#